data_AF-A0A949HPX0-F1
#
_entry.id   AF-A0A949HPX0-F1
#
_cell.length_a   1.000
_cell.length_b   1.000
_cell.length_c   1.000
_cell.angle_alpha   90.00
_cell.angle_beta   90.00
_cell.angle_gamma   90.00
#
_symmetry.space_group_name_H-M   'P 1'
#
loop_
_entity.id
_entity.type
_entity.pdbx_description
1 polymer ?
#
loop_
_entity_poly.entity_id
_entity_poly.type
_entity_poly.pdbx_seq_one_letter_code
_entity_poly.pdbx_strand_id
1 'polypeptide(L)'
;MHHLIRIKNHLASLAVVFLWSMVAGLFLPIALGQSAEDYVLSKRTIDQVSQESMRNEKQVRWDPKKTAVIVCDVWDYHHSINAVGRLEEMLPTMDRLLDHARKSGSTVIHSPSDCMPYYVQHPARLRAVEAPKSRLPANIASWNCKIAREDSGVYPLDQSDGGEDDDPEEHKQWAEKLKSLGRNPSLPWKAQHPTLSIDPNCDFISDRGDEVWSILQLKQIQHVIMIGVHTNMCVLGRPFGLRQLVSNRIDVVLVRDLTDCMYNPKRWPYVDHFTGNDMMIRYIEQHVCPTITSDQILGGKPVVFAKDTRSHKDVIGAELDRIDQRQPEWILTTWTKLIDSNSAPPSRNPLVRCSLRIPLDAFTDKVTISHPRIKKAWLNGNRLKLAENSSSLSSFQIEASETFENDDANVLVLEIDATQASQNPQVSGDDSSVHRSLPVVMSRLGAVTLSGSLQVKAIGTQADTNLPLPAKFALPPAVYYTLPDG
;
A
#
# COMPACT_ATOMS: atom_id res chain seq x y z
N MET A 1 -27.10 101.26 -59.94
CA MET A 1 -27.84 102.42 -59.39
C MET A 1 -28.82 101.85 -58.37
N HIS A 2 -28.75 101.96 -57.05
CA HIS A 2 -28.24 102.96 -56.09
C HIS A 2 -27.50 102.20 -54.96
N HIS A 3 -26.27 102.57 -54.57
CA HIS A 3 -25.91 103.50 -53.48
C HIS A 3 -26.31 102.99 -52.07
N LEU A 4 -25.34 102.55 -51.25
CA LEU A 4 -24.56 103.29 -50.20
C LEU A 4 -25.20 103.02 -48.82
N ILE A 5 -24.56 102.52 -47.74
CA ILE A 5 -23.33 102.89 -46.99
C ILE A 5 -23.10 101.77 -45.93
N ARG A 6 -21.93 101.08 -45.85
CA ARG A 6 -20.69 101.38 -45.07
C ARG A 6 -20.93 101.38 -43.53
N ILE A 7 -20.37 100.53 -42.67
CA ILE A 7 -18.97 100.33 -42.16
C ILE A 7 -19.17 99.60 -40.78
N LYS A 8 -18.45 98.57 -40.28
CA LYS A 8 -17.04 98.50 -39.82
C LYS A 8 -16.78 97.07 -39.29
N ASN A 9 -15.60 96.51 -39.60
CA ASN A 9 -14.60 95.82 -38.74
C ASN A 9 -15.08 94.68 -37.80
N HIS A 10 -14.37 93.58 -37.52
CA HIS A 10 -13.13 92.93 -37.94
C HIS A 10 -13.06 91.64 -37.07
N LEU A 11 -12.33 90.60 -37.53
CA LEU A 11 -11.78 89.49 -36.71
C LEU A 11 -12.82 88.47 -36.18
N ALA A 12 -12.57 87.17 -36.04
CA ALA A 12 -11.52 86.25 -36.45
C ALA A 12 -12.12 84.83 -36.36
N SER A 13 -11.54 83.89 -37.09
CA SER A 13 -11.94 82.49 -37.22
C SER A 13 -12.17 81.77 -35.88
N LEU A 14 -13.30 81.04 -35.75
CA LEU A 14 -13.46 79.96 -34.78
C LEU A 14 -13.39 78.61 -35.52
N ALA A 15 -12.26 77.94 -35.36
CA ALA A 15 -12.14 76.50 -35.58
C ALA A 15 -12.67 75.79 -34.32
N VAL A 16 -13.64 74.89 -34.50
CA VAL A 16 -14.15 74.02 -33.43
C VAL A 16 -13.11 72.93 -33.17
N VAL A 17 -12.41 73.04 -32.04
CA VAL A 17 -11.55 71.98 -31.50
C VAL A 17 -12.42 71.04 -30.69
N PHE A 18 -12.62 69.82 -31.18
CA PHE A 18 -13.15 68.71 -30.38
C PHE A 18 -12.06 68.27 -29.38
N LEU A 19 -12.30 68.54 -28.10
CA LEU A 19 -11.45 68.02 -27.02
C LEU A 19 -11.79 66.53 -26.81
N TRP A 20 -10.93 65.64 -27.32
CA TRP A 20 -10.90 64.24 -26.88
C TRP A 20 -10.13 64.18 -25.57
N SER A 21 -10.83 63.96 -24.46
CA SER A 21 -10.20 63.59 -23.19
C SER A 21 -9.73 62.13 -23.27
N MET A 22 -8.41 61.94 -23.41
CA MET A 22 -7.76 60.66 -23.17
C MET A 22 -7.87 60.30 -21.68
N VAL A 23 -8.84 59.46 -21.33
CA VAL A 23 -8.73 58.61 -20.14
C VAL A 23 -7.90 57.40 -20.56
N ALA A 24 -6.60 57.44 -20.25
CA ALA A 24 -5.74 56.26 -20.34
C ALA A 24 -6.16 55.28 -19.24
N GLY A 25 -7.15 54.45 -19.53
CA GLY A 25 -7.46 53.29 -18.72
C GLY A 25 -6.29 52.31 -18.78
N LEU A 26 -5.55 52.20 -17.69
CA LEU A 26 -4.70 51.05 -17.42
C LEU A 26 -5.59 49.80 -17.40
N PHE A 27 -5.77 49.16 -18.55
CA PHE A 27 -6.18 47.77 -18.61
C PHE A 27 -5.00 46.95 -18.09
N LEU A 28 -4.91 46.75 -16.77
CA LEU A 28 -4.23 45.57 -16.27
C LEU A 28 -4.94 44.37 -16.91
N PRO A 29 -4.25 43.49 -17.65
CA PRO A 29 -4.84 42.20 -17.96
C PRO A 29 -5.06 41.52 -16.61
N ILE A 30 -6.31 41.46 -16.17
CA ILE A 30 -6.72 40.46 -15.20
C ILE A 30 -6.44 39.17 -15.93
N ALA A 31 -5.31 38.53 -15.61
CA ALA A 31 -5.12 37.13 -15.88
C ALA A 31 -6.24 36.42 -15.12
N LEU A 32 -7.39 36.27 -15.76
CA LEU A 32 -8.34 35.22 -15.45
C LEU A 32 -7.54 33.95 -15.63
N GLY A 33 -6.90 33.52 -14.53
CA GLY A 33 -6.27 32.21 -14.48
C GLY A 33 -7.36 31.24 -14.92
N GLN A 34 -7.16 30.61 -16.08
CA GLN A 34 -7.98 29.48 -16.46
C GLN A 34 -7.99 28.56 -15.26
N SER A 35 -9.16 28.41 -14.64
CA SER A 35 -9.36 27.30 -13.72
C SER A 35 -8.97 26.06 -14.50
N ALA A 36 -8.03 25.28 -13.97
CA ALA A 36 -7.86 23.92 -14.47
C ALA A 36 -9.23 23.25 -14.44
N GLU A 37 -9.58 22.57 -15.52
CA GLU A 37 -10.83 21.82 -15.56
C GLU A 37 -10.78 20.70 -14.53
N ASP A 38 -11.94 20.40 -13.93
CA ASP A 38 -12.07 19.28 -13.00
C ASP A 38 -11.63 17.97 -13.67
N TYR A 39 -11.01 17.08 -12.92
CA TYR A 39 -10.83 15.69 -13.37
C TYR A 39 -12.19 15.02 -13.49
N VAL A 40 -12.52 14.52 -14.68
CA VAL A 40 -13.73 13.71 -14.92
C VAL A 40 -13.31 12.24 -14.91
N LEU A 41 -13.59 11.56 -13.80
CA LEU A 41 -13.11 10.19 -13.55
C LEU A 41 -14.26 9.20 -13.56
N SER A 42 -14.07 8.04 -14.17
CA SER A 42 -14.93 6.86 -14.01
C SER A 42 -14.31 5.93 -12.96
N LYS A 43 -14.78 6.05 -11.72
CA LYS A 43 -14.36 5.19 -10.61
C LYS A 43 -14.92 3.80 -10.80
N ARG A 44 -14.04 2.80 -10.84
CA ARG A 44 -14.39 1.39 -10.98
C ARG A 44 -14.36 0.68 -9.64
N THR A 45 -15.43 0.00 -9.28
CA THR A 45 -15.53 -0.88 -8.10
C THR A 45 -16.11 -2.23 -8.49
N ILE A 46 -16.03 -3.19 -7.58
CA ILE A 46 -16.72 -4.47 -7.73
C ILE A 46 -17.59 -4.70 -6.50
N ASP A 47 -18.87 -4.93 -6.75
CA ASP A 47 -19.82 -5.33 -5.72
C ASP A 47 -20.09 -6.83 -5.83
N GLN A 48 -20.18 -7.50 -4.68
CA GLN A 48 -20.68 -8.87 -4.63
C GLN A 48 -22.21 -8.82 -4.60
N VAL A 49 -22.83 -9.20 -5.72
CA VAL A 49 -24.28 -9.35 -5.81
C VAL A 49 -24.55 -10.85 -5.91
N SER A 50 -25.01 -11.45 -4.81
CA SER A 50 -25.17 -12.91 -4.67
C SER A 50 -23.85 -13.69 -4.82
N GLN A 51 -23.78 -14.72 -5.67
CA GLN A 51 -22.54 -15.46 -5.95
C GLN A 51 -21.71 -14.87 -7.09
N GLU A 52 -22.17 -13.78 -7.71
CA GLU A 52 -21.50 -13.16 -8.86
C GLU A 52 -20.86 -11.82 -8.49
N SER A 53 -19.68 -11.57 -9.05
CA SER A 53 -18.98 -10.30 -8.93
C SER A 53 -19.35 -9.41 -10.12
N MET A 54 -19.89 -8.23 -9.85
CA MET A 54 -20.28 -7.27 -10.88
C MET A 54 -19.40 -6.02 -10.80
N ARG A 55 -18.79 -5.63 -11.92
CA ARG A 55 -18.08 -4.35 -12.04
C ARG A 55 -19.09 -3.21 -12.15
N ASN A 56 -18.85 -2.18 -11.37
CA ASN A 56 -19.62 -0.94 -11.40
C ASN A 56 -18.69 0.22 -11.72
N GLU A 57 -19.22 1.17 -12.50
CA GLU A 57 -18.54 2.41 -12.81
C GLU A 57 -19.39 3.60 -12.38
N LYS A 58 -18.75 4.56 -11.73
CA LYS A 58 -19.38 5.79 -11.29
C LYS A 58 -18.56 6.99 -11.73
N GLN A 59 -19.16 7.85 -12.54
CA GLN A 59 -18.55 9.12 -12.88
C GLN A 59 -18.53 10.08 -11.69
N VAL A 60 -17.40 10.76 -11.52
CA VAL A 60 -17.20 11.82 -10.53
C VAL A 60 -16.44 12.98 -11.15
N ARG A 61 -16.52 14.15 -10.52
CA ARG A 61 -15.70 15.32 -10.81
C ARG A 61 -14.86 15.66 -9.59
N TRP A 62 -13.55 15.79 -9.75
CA TRP A 62 -12.63 16.15 -8.69
C TRP A 62 -11.90 17.46 -9.04
N ASP A 63 -11.93 18.42 -8.12
CA ASP A 63 -11.12 19.64 -8.21
C ASP A 63 -9.64 19.28 -8.03
N PRO A 64 -8.77 19.52 -9.03
CA PRO A 64 -7.34 19.25 -8.91
C PRO A 64 -6.71 19.94 -7.70
N LYS A 65 -7.14 21.15 -7.33
CA LYS A 65 -6.60 21.89 -6.17
C LYS A 65 -6.95 21.25 -4.82
N LYS A 66 -7.93 20.35 -4.80
CA LYS A 66 -8.31 19.53 -3.64
C LYS A 66 -7.86 18.07 -3.79
N THR A 67 -7.01 17.80 -4.77
CA THR A 67 -6.51 16.47 -5.10
C THR A 67 -4.99 16.39 -4.91
N ALA A 68 -4.51 15.27 -4.36
CA ALA A 68 -3.09 14.95 -4.33
C ALA A 68 -2.79 13.70 -5.16
N VAL A 69 -1.61 13.65 -5.78
CA VAL A 69 -1.05 12.44 -6.37
C VAL A 69 0.07 11.95 -5.45
N ILE A 70 -0.04 10.73 -4.94
CA ILE A 70 1.01 10.08 -4.14
C ILE A 70 1.73 9.07 -5.04
N VAL A 71 3.05 9.22 -5.13
CA VAL A 71 3.96 8.31 -5.83
C VAL A 71 4.57 7.36 -4.81
N CYS A 72 4.06 6.13 -4.76
CA CYS A 72 4.51 5.11 -3.82
C CYS A 72 5.68 4.30 -4.40
N ASP A 73 6.85 4.40 -3.77
CA ASP A 73 7.94 3.42 -3.92
C ASP A 73 8.38 3.15 -5.38
N VAL A 74 8.33 4.17 -6.25
CA VAL A 74 8.87 4.12 -7.62
C VAL A 74 10.39 4.29 -7.57
N TRP A 75 11.10 3.26 -7.13
CA TRP A 75 12.54 3.32 -6.86
C TRP A 75 13.43 3.28 -8.10
N ASP A 76 14.70 3.66 -7.91
CA ASP A 76 15.75 3.59 -8.93
C ASP A 76 16.19 2.17 -9.28
N TYR A 77 16.04 1.21 -8.36
CA TYR A 77 16.38 -0.20 -8.56
C TYR A 77 15.47 -1.14 -7.77
N HIS A 78 15.42 -2.40 -8.16
CA HIS A 78 14.71 -3.46 -7.46
C HIS A 78 15.51 -4.79 -7.46
N HIS A 79 15.19 -5.70 -6.53
CA HIS A 79 15.89 -6.99 -6.42
C HIS A 79 15.50 -7.98 -7.53
N SER A 80 14.30 -7.85 -8.10
CA SER A 80 13.86 -8.58 -9.31
C SER A 80 14.09 -7.72 -10.56
N ILE A 81 14.77 -8.28 -11.56
CA ILE A 81 15.01 -7.62 -12.85
C ILE A 81 13.70 -7.47 -13.65
N ASN A 82 12.78 -8.41 -13.52
CA ASN A 82 11.48 -8.36 -14.19
C ASN A 82 10.62 -7.22 -13.63
N ALA A 83 10.67 -6.97 -12.32
CA ALA A 83 10.02 -5.82 -11.70
C ALA A 83 10.60 -4.48 -12.20
N VAL A 84 11.93 -4.40 -12.39
CA VAL A 84 12.57 -3.21 -13.00
C VAL A 84 12.03 -2.99 -14.41
N GLY A 85 12.01 -4.03 -15.25
CA GLY A 85 11.51 -3.91 -16.62
C GLY A 85 10.05 -3.47 -16.70
N ARG A 86 9.16 -4.02 -15.87
CA ARG A 86 7.76 -3.59 -15.82
C ARG A 86 7.62 -2.14 -15.32
N LEU A 87 8.40 -1.75 -14.31
CA LEU A 87 8.40 -0.36 -13.85
C LEU A 87 8.80 0.59 -14.97
N GLU A 88 9.88 0.28 -15.70
CA GLU A 88 10.41 1.08 -16.81
C GLU A 88 9.36 1.37 -17.89
N GLU A 89 8.46 0.43 -18.17
CA GLU A 89 7.36 0.62 -19.14
C GLU A 89 6.31 1.65 -18.67
N MET A 90 6.13 1.82 -17.36
CA MET A 90 5.16 2.77 -16.78
C MET A 90 5.72 4.18 -16.62
N LEU A 91 7.03 4.32 -16.40
CA LEU A 91 7.68 5.58 -16.02
C LEU A 91 7.33 6.78 -16.94
N PRO A 92 7.32 6.67 -18.28
CA PRO A 92 7.02 7.82 -19.14
C PRO A 92 5.57 8.32 -18.98
N THR A 93 4.63 7.43 -18.67
CA THR A 93 3.24 7.81 -18.42
C THR A 93 3.06 8.35 -17.02
N MET A 94 3.75 7.79 -16.02
CA MET A 94 3.79 8.33 -14.67
C MET A 94 4.31 9.77 -14.67
N ASP A 95 5.45 10.07 -15.30
CA ASP A 95 6.03 11.42 -15.34
C ASP A 95 5.09 12.43 -16.01
N ARG A 96 4.48 12.07 -17.14
CA ARG A 96 3.44 12.89 -17.80
C ARG A 96 2.23 13.15 -16.90
N LEU A 97 1.79 12.15 -16.14
CA LEU A 97 0.69 12.28 -15.18
C LEU A 97 1.05 13.29 -14.10
N LEU A 98 2.26 13.23 -13.53
CA LEU A 98 2.71 14.17 -12.52
C LEU A 98 2.81 15.58 -13.06
N ASP A 99 3.34 15.76 -14.28
CA ASP A 99 3.39 17.05 -14.95
C ASP A 99 2.00 17.65 -15.19
N HIS A 100 1.06 16.82 -15.65
CA HIS A 100 -0.33 17.25 -15.80
C HIS A 100 -0.94 17.60 -14.43
N ALA A 101 -0.71 16.79 -13.41
CA ALA A 101 -1.21 17.02 -12.06
C ALA A 101 -0.75 18.38 -11.51
N ARG A 102 0.55 18.69 -11.62
CA ARG A 102 1.12 19.98 -11.22
C ARG A 102 0.49 21.15 -11.98
N LYS A 103 0.40 21.05 -13.32
CA LYS A 103 -0.19 22.10 -14.18
C LYS A 103 -1.66 22.37 -13.84
N SER A 104 -2.40 21.34 -13.45
CA SER A 104 -3.80 21.46 -13.04
C SER A 104 -3.97 21.95 -11.60
N GLY A 105 -2.90 21.98 -10.80
CA GLY A 105 -2.89 22.50 -9.43
C GLY A 105 -2.99 21.43 -8.34
N SER A 106 -2.90 20.15 -8.70
CA SER A 106 -2.81 19.05 -7.73
C SER A 106 -1.50 19.08 -6.96
N THR A 107 -1.55 18.61 -5.71
CA THR A 107 -0.33 18.44 -4.89
C THR A 107 0.34 17.11 -5.24
N VAL A 108 1.64 17.11 -5.56
CA VAL A 108 2.39 15.86 -5.77
C VAL A 108 3.25 15.56 -4.55
N ILE A 109 3.13 14.32 -4.06
CA ILE A 109 3.89 13.81 -2.91
C ILE A 109 4.65 12.56 -3.34
N HIS A 110 5.97 12.66 -3.37
CA HIS A 110 6.85 11.54 -3.65
C HIS A 110 7.17 10.79 -2.36
N SER A 111 6.90 9.49 -2.34
CA SER A 111 7.08 8.65 -1.16
C SER A 111 8.01 7.46 -1.46
N PRO A 112 9.31 7.69 -1.73
CA PRO A 112 10.28 6.62 -1.98
C PRO A 112 10.79 6.05 -0.64
N SER A 113 10.07 5.10 -0.08
CA SER A 113 10.37 4.53 1.24
C SER A 113 11.77 3.95 1.31
N ASP A 114 12.37 4.01 2.50
CA ASP A 114 13.72 3.51 2.79
C ASP A 114 14.85 4.26 2.03
N CYS A 115 14.52 5.34 1.31
CA CYS A 115 15.47 6.18 0.56
C CYS A 115 15.64 7.59 1.14
N MET A 116 15.00 7.93 2.27
CA MET A 116 15.00 9.30 2.81
C MET A 116 16.38 9.93 3.05
N PRO A 117 17.45 9.19 3.42
CA PRO A 117 18.78 9.78 3.55
C PRO A 117 19.27 10.51 2.28
N TYR A 118 18.84 10.08 1.08
CA TYR A 118 19.19 10.73 -0.19
C TYR A 118 18.59 12.14 -0.32
N TYR A 119 17.45 12.39 0.33
CA TYR A 119 16.65 13.60 0.13
C TYR A 119 16.78 14.64 1.23
N VAL A 120 17.63 14.44 2.24
CA VAL A 120 17.70 15.29 3.45
C VAL A 120 17.83 16.79 3.13
N GLN A 121 18.54 17.15 2.07
CA GLN A 121 18.74 18.54 1.64
C GLN A 121 17.84 18.96 0.48
N HIS A 122 17.01 18.08 -0.05
CA HIS A 122 16.15 18.38 -1.19
C HIS A 122 15.04 19.36 -0.76
N PRO A 123 14.77 20.45 -1.51
CA PRO A 123 13.75 21.44 -1.14
C PRO A 123 12.37 20.84 -0.86
N ALA A 124 11.93 19.86 -1.66
CA ALA A 124 10.66 19.16 -1.44
C ALA A 124 10.62 18.31 -0.15
N ARG A 125 11.78 17.79 0.33
CA ARG A 125 11.87 17.10 1.63
C ARG A 125 11.81 18.10 2.77
N LEU A 126 12.57 19.19 2.67
CA LEU A 126 12.55 20.27 3.66
C LEU A 126 11.14 20.84 3.82
N ARG A 127 10.43 21.05 2.70
CA ARG A 127 9.02 21.47 2.69
C ARG A 127 8.09 20.52 3.43
N ALA A 128 8.31 19.21 3.34
CA ALA A 128 7.52 18.22 4.06
C ALA A 128 7.80 18.25 5.57
N VAL A 129 9.07 18.39 5.97
CA VAL A 129 9.48 18.49 7.39
C VAL A 129 9.00 19.79 8.04
N GLU A 130 9.02 20.89 7.28
CA GLU A 130 8.57 22.22 7.74
C GLU A 130 7.04 22.38 7.74
N ALA A 131 6.30 21.44 7.14
CA ALA A 131 4.85 21.47 7.14
C ALA A 131 4.31 21.46 8.58
N PRO A 132 3.36 22.35 8.94
CA PRO A 132 2.80 22.39 10.28
C PRO A 132 2.20 21.03 10.67
N LYS A 133 2.56 20.53 11.85
CA LYS A 133 1.98 19.30 12.38
C LYS A 133 0.47 19.46 12.53
N SER A 134 -0.27 18.46 12.05
CA SER A 134 -1.71 18.38 12.22
C SER A 134 -2.10 17.44 13.36
N ARG A 135 -3.40 17.38 13.68
CA ARG A 135 -3.91 16.31 14.55
C ARG A 135 -3.78 14.98 13.81
N LEU A 136 -2.97 14.08 14.37
CA LEU A 136 -2.71 12.78 13.78
C LEU A 136 -3.82 11.78 14.14
N PRO A 137 -4.30 10.99 13.17
CA PRO A 137 -5.10 9.81 13.45
C PRO A 137 -4.27 8.75 14.18
N ALA A 138 -4.96 7.89 14.93
CA ALA A 138 -4.32 6.76 15.60
C ALA A 138 -3.58 5.88 14.56
N ASN A 139 -2.36 5.48 14.90
CA ASN A 139 -1.53 4.55 14.11
C ASN A 139 -1.24 5.02 12.68
N ILE A 140 -1.40 6.30 12.35
CA ILE A 140 -1.12 6.84 11.00
C ILE A 140 0.34 6.67 10.57
N ALA A 141 1.26 6.54 11.53
CA ALA A 141 2.68 6.37 11.27
C ALA A 141 3.10 4.90 11.07
N SER A 142 2.21 3.93 11.35
CA SER A 142 2.53 2.50 11.34
C SER A 142 2.06 1.84 10.04
N TRP A 143 2.65 0.70 9.67
CA TRP A 143 2.15 -0.11 8.56
C TRP A 143 0.73 -0.62 8.85
N ASN A 144 -0.19 -0.47 7.90
CA ASN A 144 -1.56 -0.95 8.01
C ASN A 144 -1.75 -2.28 7.27
N CYS A 145 -1.79 -3.38 8.03
CA CYS A 145 -1.95 -4.71 7.46
C CYS A 145 -3.38 -5.06 7.03
N LYS A 146 -4.41 -4.37 7.54
CA LYS A 146 -5.80 -4.70 7.20
C LYS A 146 -6.80 -3.59 7.48
N ILE A 147 -7.86 -3.53 6.67
CA ILE A 147 -9.10 -2.81 6.98
C ILE A 147 -10.30 -3.76 7.10
N ALA A 148 -11.34 -3.34 7.81
CA ALA A 148 -12.49 -4.20 8.13
C ALA A 148 -13.18 -4.82 6.89
N ARG A 149 -13.21 -4.11 5.75
CA ARG A 149 -13.83 -4.62 4.51
C ARG A 149 -13.06 -5.78 3.87
N GLU A 150 -11.79 -5.97 4.24
CA GLU A 150 -10.96 -7.09 3.79
C GLU A 150 -11.26 -8.39 4.56
N ASP A 151 -11.95 -8.34 5.71
CA ASP A 151 -12.22 -9.52 6.54
C ASP A 151 -13.13 -10.56 5.85
N SER A 152 -13.96 -10.13 4.89
CA SER A 152 -14.80 -11.02 4.07
C SER A 152 -14.13 -11.50 2.78
N GLY A 153 -12.96 -10.97 2.44
CA GLY A 153 -12.24 -11.26 1.21
C GLY A 153 -11.22 -12.39 1.37
N VAL A 154 -11.01 -13.14 0.29
CA VAL A 154 -9.86 -14.05 0.18
C VAL A 154 -8.72 -13.30 -0.50
N TYR A 155 -7.59 -13.18 0.18
CA TYR A 155 -6.41 -12.51 -0.39
C TYR A 155 -5.93 -13.30 -1.63
N PRO A 156 -5.73 -12.63 -2.78
CA PRO A 156 -5.73 -13.32 -4.07
C PRO A 156 -4.40 -13.99 -4.45
N LEU A 157 -3.30 -13.64 -3.76
CA LEU A 157 -1.95 -14.03 -4.16
C LEU A 157 -1.15 -14.55 -2.96
N ASP A 158 -0.27 -15.52 -3.21
CA ASP A 158 0.82 -15.90 -2.31
C ASP A 158 2.12 -15.20 -2.76
N GLN A 159 2.55 -14.22 -1.97
CA GLN A 159 3.79 -13.45 -2.18
C GLN A 159 4.85 -13.76 -1.12
N SER A 160 4.75 -14.92 -0.46
CA SER A 160 5.59 -15.26 0.69
C SER A 160 7.06 -15.48 0.36
N ASP A 161 7.42 -15.65 -0.91
CA ASP A 161 8.81 -15.70 -1.37
C ASP A 161 9.37 -14.34 -1.81
N GLY A 162 8.60 -13.26 -1.63
CA GLY A 162 8.98 -11.96 -2.15
C GLY A 162 8.63 -11.76 -3.63
N GLY A 163 7.77 -12.61 -4.21
CA GLY A 163 7.30 -12.47 -5.59
C GLY A 163 8.42 -12.47 -6.63
N GLU A 164 9.50 -13.20 -6.34
CA GLU A 164 10.65 -13.42 -7.21
C GLU A 164 10.21 -14.24 -8.44
N ASP A 165 9.93 -13.53 -9.54
CA ASP A 165 9.39 -14.06 -10.80
C ASP A 165 10.45 -14.20 -11.91
N ASP A 166 11.72 -13.99 -11.58
CA ASP A 166 12.87 -14.17 -12.46
C ASP A 166 13.38 -15.63 -12.49
N ASP A 167 14.13 -15.95 -13.53
CA ASP A 167 14.84 -17.24 -13.59
C ASP A 167 15.95 -17.26 -12.53
N PRO A 168 16.19 -18.38 -11.81
CA PRO A 168 17.21 -18.42 -10.77
C PRO A 168 18.62 -18.03 -11.22
N GLU A 169 19.00 -18.34 -12.46
CA GLU A 169 20.31 -17.95 -12.99
C GLU A 169 20.34 -16.46 -13.34
N GLU A 170 19.27 -15.92 -13.92
CA GLU A 170 19.12 -14.48 -14.17
C GLU A 170 19.13 -13.68 -12.87
N HIS A 171 18.42 -14.17 -11.85
CA HIS A 171 18.38 -13.60 -10.51
C HIS A 171 19.79 -13.52 -9.90
N LYS A 172 20.57 -14.61 -10.01
CA LYS A 172 21.94 -14.65 -9.51
C LYS A 172 22.83 -13.64 -10.23
N GLN A 173 22.75 -13.56 -11.56
CA GLN A 173 23.51 -12.60 -12.36
C GLN A 173 23.12 -11.15 -12.04
N TRP A 174 21.82 -10.90 -11.85
CA TRP A 174 21.31 -9.61 -11.42
C TRP A 174 21.82 -9.22 -10.03
N ALA A 175 21.82 -10.15 -9.07
CA ALA A 175 22.37 -9.91 -7.74
C ALA A 175 23.89 -9.59 -7.78
N GLU A 176 24.66 -10.26 -8.64
CA GLU A 176 26.08 -9.95 -8.87
C GLU A 176 26.27 -8.56 -9.49
N LYS A 177 25.43 -8.17 -10.45
CA LYS A 177 25.40 -6.81 -11.00
C LYS A 177 25.05 -5.76 -9.94
N LEU A 178 24.09 -6.01 -9.07
CA LEU A 178 23.76 -5.09 -7.96
C LEU A 178 24.94 -4.91 -7.00
N LYS A 179 25.66 -5.99 -6.67
CA LYS A 179 26.89 -5.92 -5.86
C LYS A 179 27.97 -5.10 -6.53
N SER A 180 28.19 -5.26 -7.84
CA SER A 180 29.21 -4.48 -8.57
C SER A 180 28.88 -2.99 -8.64
N LEU A 181 27.59 -2.62 -8.54
CA LEU A 181 27.11 -1.25 -8.39
C LEU A 181 27.16 -0.72 -6.95
N GLY A 182 27.70 -1.49 -5.99
CA GLY A 182 27.74 -1.13 -4.57
C GLY A 182 26.35 -1.02 -3.94
N ARG A 183 25.41 -1.87 -4.36
CA ARG A 183 24.05 -1.97 -3.81
C ARG A 183 23.87 -3.27 -3.04
N ASN A 184 22.99 -3.26 -2.05
CA ASN A 184 22.55 -4.47 -1.36
C ASN A 184 21.58 -5.22 -2.28
N PRO A 185 21.87 -6.46 -2.71
CA PRO A 185 20.98 -7.19 -3.63
C PRO A 185 19.56 -7.39 -3.10
N SER A 186 19.37 -7.49 -1.79
CA SER A 186 18.05 -7.69 -1.20
C SER A 186 17.23 -6.40 -1.14
N LEU A 187 17.87 -5.24 -1.03
CA LEU A 187 17.24 -3.92 -0.93
C LEU A 187 18.08 -2.91 -1.73
N PRO A 188 18.08 -2.97 -3.07
CA PRO A 188 19.06 -2.25 -3.87
C PRO A 188 18.75 -0.77 -4.09
N TRP A 189 17.53 -0.32 -3.80
CA TRP A 189 17.11 1.06 -4.01
C TRP A 189 17.85 2.05 -3.10
N LYS A 190 18.06 3.25 -3.63
CA LYS A 190 18.70 4.38 -2.91
C LYS A 190 17.94 5.69 -3.08
N ALA A 191 17.09 5.79 -4.11
CA ALA A 191 16.29 6.96 -4.42
C ALA A 191 15.04 6.55 -5.23
N GLN A 192 14.16 7.51 -5.53
CA GLN A 192 13.17 7.41 -6.59
C GLN A 192 13.86 7.28 -7.96
N HIS A 193 13.19 6.62 -8.91
CA HIS A 193 13.64 6.51 -10.28
C HIS A 193 13.86 7.90 -10.90
N PRO A 194 15.03 8.17 -11.52
CA PRO A 194 15.38 9.50 -12.03
C PRO A 194 14.50 9.99 -13.18
N THR A 195 13.77 9.10 -13.86
CA THR A 195 12.78 9.48 -14.88
C THR A 195 11.63 10.31 -14.31
N LEU A 196 11.26 10.10 -13.04
CA LEU A 196 10.19 10.89 -12.42
C LEU A 196 10.77 12.20 -11.89
N SER A 197 10.43 13.29 -12.58
CA SER A 197 10.84 14.63 -12.19
C SER A 197 10.22 14.99 -10.84
N ILE A 198 11.03 15.56 -9.93
CA ILE A 198 10.56 16.16 -8.67
C ILE A 198 10.77 17.67 -8.77
N ASP A 199 9.69 18.45 -8.73
CA ASP A 199 9.77 19.91 -8.77
C ASP A 199 10.16 20.45 -7.38
N PRO A 200 11.37 21.03 -7.22
CA PRO A 200 11.82 21.54 -5.93
C PRO A 200 10.96 22.69 -5.40
N ASN A 201 10.19 23.38 -6.26
CA ASN A 201 9.42 24.56 -5.90
C ASN A 201 8.04 24.22 -5.33
N CYS A 202 7.44 23.10 -5.74
CA CYS A 202 6.04 22.82 -5.40
C CYS A 202 5.76 21.41 -4.85
N ASP A 203 6.63 20.42 -5.10
CA ASP A 203 6.40 19.05 -4.63
C ASP A 203 6.80 18.84 -3.16
N PHE A 204 6.39 17.69 -2.64
CA PHE A 204 6.77 17.18 -1.32
C PHE A 204 7.47 15.82 -1.44
N ILE A 205 8.39 15.52 -0.53
CA ILE A 205 8.99 14.18 -0.39
C ILE A 205 8.83 13.70 1.06
N SER A 206 8.19 12.56 1.27
CA SER A 206 8.14 11.88 2.58
C SER A 206 7.65 10.45 2.41
N ASP A 207 8.24 9.51 3.15
CA ASP A 207 7.71 8.15 3.33
C ASP A 207 7.04 7.95 4.70
N ARG A 208 6.87 9.02 5.49
CA ARG A 208 6.26 8.96 6.82
C ARG A 208 4.79 9.34 6.78
N GLY A 209 3.94 8.50 7.36
CA GLY A 209 2.49 8.72 7.34
C GLY A 209 2.04 9.97 8.09
N ASP A 210 2.73 10.36 9.17
CA ASP A 210 2.41 11.57 9.94
C ASP A 210 2.68 12.88 9.18
N GLU A 211 3.78 12.91 8.43
CA GLU A 211 4.12 14.03 7.55
C GLU A 211 3.22 14.08 6.32
N VAL A 212 3.01 12.96 5.63
CA VAL A 212 2.09 12.89 4.50
C VAL A 212 0.69 13.33 4.92
N TRP A 213 0.18 12.84 6.05
CA TRP A 213 -1.11 13.27 6.60
C TRP A 213 -1.15 14.78 6.86
N SER A 214 -0.10 15.34 7.47
CA SER A 214 -0.03 16.77 7.74
C SER A 214 0.00 17.62 6.46
N ILE A 215 0.66 17.14 5.39
CA ILE A 215 0.63 17.77 4.07
C ILE A 215 -0.80 17.76 3.50
N LEU A 216 -1.50 16.62 3.56
CA LEU A 216 -2.88 16.51 3.10
C LEU A 216 -3.79 17.50 3.84
N GLN A 217 -3.64 17.65 5.16
CA GLN A 217 -4.41 18.62 5.95
C GLN A 217 -4.05 20.07 5.62
N LEU A 218 -2.75 20.40 5.53
CA LEU A 218 -2.26 21.74 5.17
C LEU A 218 -2.82 22.20 3.83
N LYS A 219 -2.82 21.31 2.84
CA LYS A 219 -3.31 21.57 1.49
C LYS A 219 -4.84 21.41 1.35
N GLN A 220 -5.51 21.01 2.43
CA GLN A 220 -6.96 20.74 2.46
C GLN A 220 -7.37 19.73 1.38
N ILE A 221 -6.58 18.68 1.22
CA ILE A 221 -6.81 17.62 0.24
C ILE A 221 -8.01 16.79 0.66
N GLN A 222 -8.90 16.53 -0.29
CA GLN A 222 -10.07 15.68 -0.14
C GLN A 222 -9.90 14.36 -0.89
N HIS A 223 -9.15 14.41 -2.00
CA HIS A 223 -9.01 13.31 -2.93
C HIS A 223 -7.55 12.90 -3.10
N VAL A 224 -7.27 11.60 -3.16
CA VAL A 224 -5.93 11.08 -3.45
C VAL A 224 -5.97 10.16 -4.65
N ILE A 225 -5.02 10.37 -5.56
CA ILE A 225 -4.69 9.49 -6.67
C ILE A 225 -3.40 8.77 -6.29
N MET A 226 -3.46 7.45 -6.15
CA MET A 226 -2.31 6.62 -5.81
C MET A 226 -1.73 5.98 -7.07
N ILE A 227 -0.42 6.10 -7.25
CA ILE A 227 0.37 5.38 -8.28
C ILE A 227 1.60 4.74 -7.65
N GLY A 228 2.22 3.80 -8.35
CA GLY A 228 3.50 3.22 -7.96
C GLY A 228 3.41 1.74 -7.59
N VAL A 229 4.41 1.22 -6.87
CA VAL A 229 4.63 -0.22 -6.71
C VAL A 229 5.04 -0.59 -5.28
N HIS A 230 4.84 -1.81 -4.79
CA HIS A 230 4.03 -2.86 -5.39
C HIS A 230 2.60 -2.85 -4.80
N THR A 231 1.61 -3.11 -5.66
CA THR A 231 0.17 -3.04 -5.35
C THR A 231 -0.20 -3.82 -4.10
N ASN A 232 0.28 -5.05 -3.99
CA ASN A 232 -0.01 -6.01 -2.93
C ASN A 232 0.80 -5.78 -1.63
N MET A 233 1.65 -4.75 -1.59
CA MET A 233 2.51 -4.45 -0.45
C MET A 233 2.49 -2.96 -0.12
N CYS A 234 3.46 -2.18 -0.62
CA CYS A 234 3.68 -0.81 -0.20
C CYS A 234 2.48 0.08 -0.48
N VAL A 235 1.90 -0.07 -1.67
CA VAL A 235 0.71 0.68 -2.11
C VAL A 235 -0.46 0.44 -1.16
N LEU A 236 -0.65 -0.78 -0.68
CA LEU A 236 -1.71 -1.09 0.30
C LEU A 236 -1.35 -0.65 1.72
N GLY A 237 -0.14 -0.97 2.17
CA GLY A 237 0.15 -1.09 3.61
C GLY A 237 1.10 -0.05 4.20
N ARG A 238 1.87 0.71 3.40
CA ARG A 238 2.72 1.78 3.96
C ARG A 238 1.87 2.77 4.79
N PRO A 239 2.49 3.52 5.72
CA PRO A 239 1.79 4.53 6.53
C PRO A 239 0.96 5.57 5.73
N PHE A 240 1.32 5.78 4.46
CA PHE A 240 0.62 6.66 3.50
C PHE A 240 -0.17 5.88 2.42
N GLY A 241 -0.20 4.55 2.52
CA GLY A 241 -0.84 3.65 1.56
C GLY A 241 -2.36 3.64 1.63
N LEU A 242 -2.98 2.90 0.70
CA LEU A 242 -4.44 2.86 0.51
C LEU A 242 -5.21 2.53 1.77
N ARG A 243 -4.76 1.54 2.56
CA ARG A 243 -5.46 1.14 3.79
C ARG A 243 -5.50 2.26 4.82
N GLN A 244 -4.41 3.00 4.99
CA GLN A 244 -4.38 4.15 5.89
C GLN A 244 -5.28 5.28 5.40
N LEU A 245 -5.24 5.59 4.11
CA LEU A 245 -6.08 6.64 3.52
C LEU A 245 -7.57 6.30 3.67
N VAL A 246 -7.97 5.06 3.39
CA VAL A 246 -9.36 4.59 3.52
C VAL A 246 -9.80 4.56 4.98
N SER A 247 -8.99 4.02 5.89
CA SER A 247 -9.29 4.01 7.33
C SER A 247 -9.52 5.42 7.89
N ASN A 248 -8.86 6.41 7.30
CA ASN A 248 -8.96 7.81 7.68
C ASN A 248 -9.90 8.63 6.78
N ARG A 249 -10.76 7.96 6.00
CA ARG A 249 -11.85 8.53 5.19
C ARG A 249 -11.40 9.53 4.10
N ILE A 250 -10.17 9.39 3.61
CA ILE A 250 -9.73 10.09 2.40
C ILE A 250 -10.35 9.39 1.18
N ASP A 251 -10.95 10.16 0.27
CA ASP A 251 -11.50 9.60 -0.97
C ASP A 251 -10.36 9.30 -1.95
N VAL A 252 -9.98 8.02 -2.02
CA VAL A 252 -8.80 7.57 -2.76
C VAL A 252 -9.16 6.71 -3.97
N VAL A 253 -8.39 6.84 -5.04
CA VAL A 253 -8.38 5.93 -6.20
C VAL A 253 -6.97 5.43 -6.48
N LEU A 254 -6.87 4.18 -6.92
CA LEU A 254 -5.64 3.61 -7.49
C LEU A 254 -5.66 3.74 -9.02
N VAL A 255 -4.55 4.17 -9.63
CA VAL A 255 -4.40 4.16 -11.09
C VAL A 255 -3.89 2.79 -11.52
N ARG A 256 -4.80 1.91 -11.94
CA ARG A 256 -4.53 0.46 -12.09
C ARG A 256 -3.56 0.09 -13.22
N ASP A 257 -3.34 0.99 -14.19
CA ASP A 257 -2.35 0.81 -15.25
C ASP A 257 -0.98 1.43 -14.93
N LEU A 258 -0.85 2.13 -13.79
CA LEU A 258 0.41 2.68 -13.28
C LEU A 258 0.80 2.03 -11.95
N THR A 259 0.61 0.71 -11.88
CA THR A 259 0.96 -0.10 -10.73
C THR A 259 1.30 -1.53 -11.17
N ASP A 260 2.03 -2.24 -10.30
CA ASP A 260 2.48 -3.61 -10.51
C ASP A 260 2.46 -4.36 -9.17
N CYS A 261 2.07 -5.63 -9.18
CA CYS A 261 2.09 -6.46 -7.98
C CYS A 261 3.39 -7.29 -7.92
N MET A 262 3.83 -7.65 -6.72
CA MET A 262 4.95 -8.56 -6.55
C MET A 262 4.44 -10.00 -6.47
N TYR A 263 4.52 -10.74 -7.56
CA TYR A 263 3.95 -12.07 -7.66
C TYR A 263 4.78 -13.01 -8.53
N ASN A 264 5.13 -14.16 -7.96
CA ASN A 264 5.81 -15.25 -8.65
C ASN A 264 4.76 -16.24 -9.21
N PRO A 265 4.69 -16.47 -10.53
CA PRO A 265 3.77 -17.45 -11.14
C PRO A 265 3.92 -18.89 -10.62
N LYS A 266 5.04 -19.24 -9.97
CA LYS A 266 5.27 -20.54 -9.32
C LYS A 266 4.62 -20.63 -7.93
N ARG A 267 3.99 -19.55 -7.45
CA ARG A 267 3.22 -19.48 -6.20
C ARG A 267 1.74 -19.48 -6.48
N TRP A 268 0.95 -19.83 -5.48
CA TRP A 268 -0.51 -19.80 -5.61
C TRP A 268 -0.97 -18.38 -5.97
N PRO A 269 -1.89 -18.20 -6.92
CA PRO A 269 -2.81 -19.19 -7.51
C PRO A 269 -2.31 -19.92 -8.76
N TYR A 270 -1.01 -19.83 -9.08
CA TYR A 270 -0.35 -20.48 -10.22
C TYR A 270 -0.84 -19.99 -11.58
N VAL A 271 -1.11 -18.70 -11.69
CA VAL A 271 -1.40 -18.01 -12.94
C VAL A 271 -0.19 -17.21 -13.41
N ASP A 272 -0.18 -16.75 -14.66
CA ASP A 272 0.84 -15.82 -15.14
C ASP A 272 0.83 -14.51 -14.34
N HIS A 273 1.92 -13.75 -14.41
CA HIS A 273 2.10 -12.55 -13.59
C HIS A 273 0.99 -11.51 -13.81
N PHE A 274 0.58 -11.29 -15.07
CA PHE A 274 -0.40 -10.25 -15.41
C PHE A 274 -1.81 -10.63 -14.96
N THR A 275 -2.15 -11.92 -15.00
CA THR A 275 -3.38 -12.41 -14.35
C THR A 275 -3.32 -12.23 -12.85
N GLY A 276 -2.16 -12.42 -12.22
CA GLY A 276 -1.95 -12.09 -10.81
C GLY A 276 -2.22 -10.60 -10.51
N ASN A 277 -1.74 -9.70 -11.36
CA ASN A 277 -2.01 -8.26 -11.23
C ASN A 277 -3.51 -7.95 -11.34
N ASP A 278 -4.20 -8.50 -12.34
CA ASP A 278 -5.66 -8.35 -12.49
C ASP A 278 -6.41 -8.83 -11.24
N MET A 279 -5.99 -9.95 -10.65
CA MET A 279 -6.59 -10.48 -9.42
C MET A 279 -6.38 -9.56 -8.21
N MET A 280 -5.21 -8.91 -8.12
CA MET A 280 -4.93 -7.94 -7.06
C MET A 280 -5.75 -6.66 -7.24
N ILE A 281 -5.85 -6.15 -8.47
CA ILE A 281 -6.71 -5.00 -8.81
C ILE A 281 -8.17 -5.32 -8.49
N ARG A 282 -8.65 -6.51 -8.86
CA ARG A 282 -10.00 -6.99 -8.53
C ARG A 282 -10.25 -6.98 -7.02
N TYR A 283 -9.30 -7.50 -6.23
CA TYR A 283 -9.42 -7.50 -4.78
C TYR A 283 -9.47 -6.07 -4.20
N ILE A 284 -8.67 -5.15 -4.72
CA ILE A 284 -8.70 -3.73 -4.32
C ILE A 284 -10.06 -3.11 -4.62
N GLU A 285 -10.60 -3.32 -5.83
CA GLU A 285 -11.91 -2.83 -6.25
C GLU A 285 -13.06 -3.40 -5.41
N GLN A 286 -12.90 -4.62 -4.91
CA GLN A 286 -13.88 -5.31 -4.05
C GLN A 286 -13.82 -4.86 -2.59
N HIS A 287 -12.61 -4.68 -2.06
CA HIS A 287 -12.40 -4.63 -0.60
C HIS A 287 -11.73 -3.36 -0.09
N VAL A 288 -11.10 -2.55 -0.93
CA VAL A 288 -10.25 -1.44 -0.49
C VAL A 288 -10.75 -0.10 -1.01
N CYS A 289 -10.61 0.16 -2.30
CA CYS A 289 -11.00 1.43 -2.91
C CYS A 289 -11.31 1.28 -4.40
N PRO A 290 -11.99 2.27 -5.01
CA PRO A 290 -12.15 2.30 -6.45
C PRO A 290 -10.83 2.46 -7.20
N THR A 291 -10.82 2.10 -8.49
CA THR A 291 -9.68 2.33 -9.39
C THR A 291 -10.06 3.21 -10.58
N ILE A 292 -9.07 3.83 -11.20
CA ILE A 292 -9.16 4.56 -12.48
C ILE A 292 -8.00 4.13 -13.39
N THR A 293 -7.98 4.62 -14.63
CA THR A 293 -6.84 4.49 -15.56
C THR A 293 -6.23 5.85 -15.87
N SER A 294 -4.95 5.85 -16.25
CA SER A 294 -4.17 7.07 -16.50
C SER A 294 -4.73 7.93 -17.65
N ASP A 295 -5.38 7.31 -18.63
CA ASP A 295 -6.01 7.98 -19.77
C ASP A 295 -7.20 8.86 -19.37
N GLN A 296 -7.81 8.62 -18.20
CA GLN A 296 -8.87 9.49 -17.68
C GLN A 296 -8.33 10.87 -17.24
N ILE A 297 -7.01 10.96 -17.00
CA ILE A 297 -6.32 12.20 -16.64
C ILE A 297 -5.54 12.75 -17.85
N LEU A 298 -4.87 11.87 -18.59
CA LEU A 298 -3.96 12.25 -19.68
C LEU A 298 -4.59 12.24 -21.07
N GLY A 299 -5.75 11.59 -21.25
CA GLY A 299 -6.22 11.11 -22.54
C GLY A 299 -5.36 9.95 -23.10
N GLY A 300 -5.66 9.53 -24.32
CA GLY A 300 -4.89 8.49 -25.02
C GLY A 300 -5.32 7.07 -24.66
N LYS A 301 -4.36 6.22 -24.28
CA LYS A 301 -4.59 4.82 -23.93
C LYS A 301 -3.88 4.48 -22.61
N PRO A 302 -4.46 3.60 -21.77
CA PRO A 302 -3.78 3.05 -20.60
C PRO A 302 -2.48 2.33 -20.98
N VAL A 303 -1.55 2.25 -20.03
CA VAL A 303 -0.33 1.45 -20.18
C VAL A 303 -0.70 -0.04 -20.26
N VAL A 304 -0.02 -0.76 -21.16
CA VAL A 304 -0.13 -2.21 -21.31
C VAL A 304 1.29 -2.75 -21.43
N PHE A 305 1.65 -3.69 -20.56
CA PHE A 305 2.98 -4.30 -20.58
C PHE A 305 3.23 -5.06 -21.88
N ALA A 306 4.40 -4.88 -22.48
CA ALA A 306 4.78 -5.48 -23.75
C ALA A 306 4.77 -7.01 -23.71
N LYS A 307 5.08 -7.60 -22.55
CA LYS A 307 5.05 -9.05 -22.31
C LYS A 307 3.65 -9.61 -22.00
N ASP A 308 2.62 -8.77 -21.84
CA ASP A 308 1.25 -9.24 -21.61
C ASP A 308 0.54 -9.58 -22.93
N THR A 309 0.74 -10.81 -23.38
CA THR A 309 0.19 -11.36 -24.64
C THR A 309 -1.18 -12.02 -24.49
N ARG A 310 -1.84 -11.91 -23.33
CA ARG A 310 -3.12 -12.59 -23.07
C ARG A 310 -4.23 -12.02 -23.95
N SER A 311 -5.10 -12.89 -24.47
CA SER A 311 -6.30 -12.51 -25.23
C SER A 311 -7.44 -12.02 -24.33
N HIS A 312 -7.48 -12.49 -23.09
CA HIS A 312 -8.44 -12.10 -22.06
C HIS A 312 -7.69 -11.44 -20.90
N LYS A 313 -8.03 -10.19 -20.62
CA LYS A 313 -7.43 -9.37 -19.54
C LYS A 313 -8.53 -8.93 -18.58
N ASP A 314 -8.14 -8.41 -17.42
CA ASP A 314 -9.05 -7.80 -16.45
C ASP A 314 -10.09 -8.82 -15.94
N VAL A 315 -9.61 -9.97 -15.46
CA VAL A 315 -10.43 -11.14 -15.08
C VAL A 315 -11.35 -10.84 -13.88
N ILE A 316 -12.66 -11.11 -14.01
CA ILE A 316 -13.67 -11.00 -12.93
C ILE A 316 -14.14 -12.38 -12.45
N GLY A 317 -14.17 -13.36 -13.36
CA GLY A 317 -14.74 -14.70 -13.16
C GLY A 317 -13.85 -15.64 -12.34
N ALA A 318 -14.43 -16.79 -11.96
CA ALA A 318 -13.74 -17.83 -11.20
C ALA A 318 -12.81 -18.71 -12.05
N GLU A 319 -13.06 -18.78 -13.36
CA GLU A 319 -12.21 -19.53 -14.28
C GLU A 319 -10.91 -18.76 -14.53
N LEU A 320 -9.82 -19.36 -14.09
CA LEU A 320 -8.46 -18.86 -14.25
C LEU A 320 -7.69 -19.89 -15.06
N ASP A 321 -6.96 -19.42 -16.07
CA ASP A 321 -5.98 -20.23 -16.80
C ASP A 321 -4.77 -20.47 -15.89
N ARG A 322 -4.88 -21.48 -15.02
CA ARG A 322 -3.82 -21.87 -14.11
C ARG A 322 -2.78 -22.70 -14.84
N ILE A 323 -1.53 -22.30 -14.70
CA ILE A 323 -0.34 -23.01 -15.14
C ILE A 323 -0.17 -24.30 -14.31
N ASP A 324 -0.69 -24.32 -13.08
CA ASP A 324 -0.61 -25.46 -12.17
C ASP A 324 -1.89 -25.62 -11.30
N GLN A 325 -2.29 -26.85 -11.02
CA GLN A 325 -3.51 -27.21 -10.26
C GLN A 325 -3.21 -27.62 -8.81
N ARG A 326 -1.95 -27.51 -8.36
CA ARG A 326 -1.58 -27.78 -6.97
C ARG A 326 -2.35 -26.90 -5.99
N GLN A 327 -2.51 -27.40 -4.76
CA GLN A 327 -3.04 -26.62 -3.64
C GLN A 327 -1.95 -25.71 -3.06
N PRO A 328 -2.31 -24.56 -2.45
CA PRO A 328 -1.34 -23.71 -1.80
C PRO A 328 -0.62 -24.45 -0.66
N GLU A 329 0.67 -24.18 -0.49
CA GLU A 329 1.46 -24.79 0.59
C GLU A 329 0.98 -24.34 1.98
N TRP A 330 0.51 -23.10 2.08
CA TRP A 330 -0.04 -22.49 3.28
C TRP A 330 -1.53 -22.28 3.12
N ILE A 331 -2.33 -23.02 3.87
CA ILE A 331 -3.78 -23.05 3.76
C ILE A 331 -4.39 -22.22 4.89
N LEU A 332 -5.39 -21.39 4.57
CA LEU A 332 -6.15 -20.66 5.59
C LEU A 332 -6.95 -21.63 6.46
N THR A 333 -6.85 -21.46 7.77
CA THR A 333 -7.53 -22.29 8.77
C THR A 333 -7.89 -21.45 9.99
N THR A 334 -8.51 -22.06 10.99
CA THR A 334 -8.70 -21.48 12.32
C THR A 334 -8.11 -22.40 13.38
N TRP A 335 -7.85 -21.86 14.57
CA TRP A 335 -7.37 -22.69 15.68
C TRP A 335 -8.30 -23.88 15.95
N THR A 336 -9.62 -23.65 15.95
CA THR A 336 -10.62 -24.70 16.17
C THR A 336 -10.54 -25.82 15.14
N LYS A 337 -10.36 -25.49 13.85
CA LYS A 337 -10.21 -26.50 12.79
C LYS A 337 -8.89 -27.28 12.92
N LEU A 338 -7.83 -26.63 13.38
CA LEU A 338 -6.53 -27.29 13.58
C LEU A 338 -6.55 -28.38 14.64
N ILE A 339 -7.37 -28.20 15.68
CA ILE A 339 -7.43 -29.12 16.83
C ILE A 339 -8.59 -30.12 16.77
N ASP A 340 -9.54 -29.93 15.85
CA ASP A 340 -10.61 -30.89 15.60
C ASP A 340 -10.08 -32.06 14.78
N SER A 341 -10.15 -33.27 15.34
CA SER A 341 -9.62 -34.50 14.73
C SER A 341 -10.17 -34.81 13.34
N ASN A 342 -11.35 -34.28 12.99
CA ASN A 342 -11.96 -34.49 11.67
C ASN A 342 -11.49 -33.49 10.60
N SER A 343 -10.87 -32.38 11.00
CA SER A 343 -10.40 -31.32 10.09
C SER A 343 -8.92 -30.95 10.27
N ALA A 344 -8.24 -31.58 11.23
CA ALA A 344 -6.82 -31.42 11.47
C ALA A 344 -5.99 -31.85 10.25
N PRO A 345 -4.89 -31.14 9.95
CA PRO A 345 -3.97 -31.56 8.90
C PRO A 345 -3.42 -32.97 9.21
N PRO A 346 -3.08 -33.77 8.18
CA PRO A 346 -2.61 -35.15 8.36
C PRO A 346 -1.27 -35.27 9.12
N SER A 347 -0.61 -34.14 9.43
CA SER A 347 0.66 -34.09 10.13
C SER A 347 0.47 -33.99 11.64
N ARG A 348 1.33 -34.69 12.39
CA ARG A 348 1.37 -34.62 13.86
C ARG A 348 1.82 -33.26 14.39
N ASN A 349 2.72 -32.59 13.68
CA ASN A 349 3.34 -31.33 14.10
C ASN A 349 3.31 -30.30 12.95
N PRO A 350 2.13 -29.78 12.56
CA PRO A 350 2.06 -28.74 11.54
C PRO A 350 2.71 -27.44 12.02
N LEU A 351 3.17 -26.63 11.06
CA LEU A 351 3.51 -25.23 11.31
C LEU A 351 2.28 -24.36 11.07
N VAL A 352 2.08 -23.39 11.95
CA VAL A 352 1.01 -22.40 11.86
C VAL A 352 1.64 -21.02 11.90
N ARG A 353 1.21 -20.09 11.03
CA ARG A 353 1.74 -18.73 10.99
C ARG A 353 0.67 -17.66 10.95
N CYS A 354 1.04 -16.48 11.43
CA CYS A 354 0.25 -15.26 11.37
C CYS A 354 1.17 -14.02 11.41
N SER A 355 0.61 -12.86 11.09
CA SER A 355 1.25 -11.57 11.34
C SER A 355 0.85 -11.05 12.71
N LEU A 356 1.82 -10.54 13.47
CA LEU A 356 1.62 -10.00 14.81
C LEU A 356 2.33 -8.64 14.95
N ARG A 357 1.58 -7.57 15.20
CA ARG A 357 2.13 -6.29 15.66
C ARG A 357 2.27 -6.28 17.18
N ILE A 358 3.45 -5.88 17.63
CA ILE A 358 3.80 -5.72 19.05
C ILE A 358 4.31 -4.29 19.23
N PRO A 359 3.54 -3.42 19.89
CA PRO A 359 3.99 -2.06 20.21
C PRO A 359 5.28 -2.07 21.02
N LEU A 360 6.20 -1.14 20.75
CA LEU A 360 7.52 -1.11 21.40
C LEU A 360 7.45 -0.96 22.92
N ASP A 361 6.45 -0.22 23.42
CA ASP A 361 6.20 -0.01 24.83
C ASP A 361 5.70 -1.27 25.56
N ALA A 362 5.26 -2.30 24.82
CA ALA A 362 4.95 -3.62 25.37
C ALA A 362 6.19 -4.31 25.96
N PHE A 363 7.39 -4.01 25.42
CA PHE A 363 8.67 -4.60 25.85
C PHE A 363 9.31 -3.95 27.08
N THR A 364 8.62 -3.01 27.72
CA THR A 364 9.03 -2.56 29.07
C THR A 364 8.74 -3.59 30.15
N ASP A 365 8.04 -4.67 29.81
CA ASP A 365 7.87 -5.89 30.60
C ASP A 365 7.90 -7.12 29.67
N LYS A 366 7.74 -8.32 30.22
CA LYS A 366 7.75 -9.58 29.47
C LYS A 366 6.56 -9.66 28.51
N VAL A 367 6.85 -9.97 27.25
CA VAL A 367 5.85 -10.37 26.25
C VAL A 367 5.93 -11.89 26.09
N THR A 368 4.79 -12.58 26.12
CA THR A 368 4.75 -14.05 26.02
C THR A 368 3.65 -14.54 25.08
N ILE A 369 3.89 -15.64 24.38
CA ILE A 369 2.87 -16.42 23.67
C ILE A 369 2.69 -17.74 24.42
N SER A 370 1.45 -18.06 24.80
CA SER A 370 1.17 -19.23 25.65
C SER A 370 0.03 -20.07 25.10
N HIS A 371 0.25 -21.39 25.03
CA HIS A 371 -0.80 -22.40 24.80
C HIS A 371 -0.22 -23.82 25.02
N PRO A 372 -0.95 -24.78 25.65
CA PRO A 372 -0.40 -26.11 25.99
C PRO A 372 0.08 -26.94 24.80
N ARG A 373 -0.51 -26.72 23.61
CA ARG A 373 -0.16 -27.42 22.36
C ARG A 373 1.04 -26.84 21.62
N ILE A 374 1.55 -25.67 21.98
CA ILE A 374 2.72 -25.09 21.29
C ILE A 374 3.97 -25.86 21.73
N LYS A 375 4.65 -26.49 20.78
CA LYS A 375 5.93 -27.20 21.02
C LYS A 375 7.13 -26.29 20.83
N LYS A 376 7.07 -25.43 19.81
CA LYS A 376 8.10 -24.46 19.46
C LYS A 376 7.45 -23.23 18.88
N ALA A 377 8.10 -22.09 19.03
CA ALA A 377 7.68 -20.83 18.44
C ALA A 377 8.88 -20.09 17.86
N TRP A 378 8.62 -19.32 16.82
CA TRP A 378 9.58 -18.43 16.18
C TRP A 378 8.94 -17.08 15.89
N LEU A 379 9.72 -16.01 16.01
CA LEU A 379 9.36 -14.69 15.52
C LEU A 379 10.38 -14.24 14.50
N ASN A 380 9.94 -13.94 13.27
CA ASN A 380 10.81 -13.51 12.17
C ASN A 380 11.99 -14.48 11.91
N GLY A 381 11.80 -15.78 12.12
CA GLY A 381 12.83 -16.82 12.03
C GLY A 381 13.65 -17.06 13.31
N ASN A 382 13.58 -16.16 14.29
CA ASN A 382 14.28 -16.30 15.57
C ASN A 382 13.53 -17.28 16.47
N ARG A 383 14.22 -18.30 17.00
CA ARG A 383 13.60 -19.31 17.85
C ARG A 383 13.40 -18.78 19.27
N LEU A 384 12.14 -18.78 19.73
CA LEU A 384 11.76 -18.28 21.06
C LEU A 384 12.16 -19.26 22.17
N LYS A 385 12.50 -18.70 23.34
CA LYS A 385 12.83 -19.46 24.55
C LYS A 385 11.59 -19.69 25.40
N LEU A 386 11.55 -20.82 26.12
CA LEU A 386 10.51 -21.06 27.12
C LEU A 386 10.64 -20.03 28.26
N ALA A 387 9.51 -19.49 28.70
CA ALA A 387 9.46 -18.59 29.83
C ALA A 387 9.73 -19.33 31.14
N GLU A 388 10.47 -18.70 32.06
CA GLU A 388 10.77 -19.26 33.38
C GLU A 388 9.46 -19.49 34.18
N ASN A 389 9.37 -20.63 34.88
CA ASN A 389 8.21 -21.08 35.70
C ASN A 389 6.97 -21.59 34.94
N SER A 390 7.11 -22.14 33.73
CA SER A 390 6.01 -22.76 32.98
C SER A 390 5.59 -24.14 33.56
N SER A 391 4.90 -24.17 34.70
CA SER A 391 4.57 -25.45 35.38
C SER A 391 3.40 -26.23 34.77
N SER A 392 2.68 -25.70 33.77
CA SER A 392 1.57 -26.41 33.09
C SER A 392 1.27 -25.95 31.65
N LEU A 393 1.58 -24.70 31.29
CA LEU A 393 1.36 -24.11 29.96
C LEU A 393 2.68 -23.91 29.23
N SER A 394 2.83 -24.41 28.00
CA SER A 394 3.96 -24.01 27.14
C SER A 394 3.86 -22.52 26.86
N SER A 395 4.76 -21.74 27.46
CA SER A 395 4.84 -20.29 27.35
C SER A 395 6.21 -19.92 26.80
N PHE A 396 6.23 -19.10 25.74
CA PHE A 396 7.46 -18.66 25.09
C PHE A 396 7.58 -17.15 25.21
N GLN A 397 8.76 -16.68 25.61
CA GLN A 397 9.08 -15.26 25.74
C GLN A 397 9.45 -14.68 24.36
N ILE A 398 8.95 -13.48 24.09
CA ILE A 398 9.26 -12.68 22.91
C ILE A 398 10.10 -11.49 23.35
N GLU A 399 11.25 -11.29 22.72
CA GLU A 399 12.17 -10.19 22.98
C GLU A 399 12.10 -9.12 21.89
N ALA A 400 12.35 -7.85 22.27
CA ALA A 400 12.38 -6.74 21.32
C ALA A 400 13.38 -6.99 20.17
N SER A 401 14.53 -7.59 20.47
CA SER A 401 15.58 -7.92 19.50
C SER A 401 15.17 -8.95 18.44
N GLU A 402 14.05 -9.64 18.63
CA GLU A 402 13.50 -10.59 17.65
C GLU A 402 12.51 -9.90 16.67
N THR A 403 12.14 -8.66 16.97
CA THR A 403 11.35 -7.77 16.10
C THR A 403 12.26 -6.92 15.20
N PHE A 404 11.69 -6.00 14.42
CA PHE A 404 12.46 -4.98 13.71
C PHE A 404 12.79 -3.75 14.57
N GLU A 405 12.54 -3.83 15.88
CA GLU A 405 12.67 -2.72 16.83
C GLU A 405 11.89 -1.47 16.38
N ASN A 406 10.79 -1.72 15.66
CA ASN A 406 9.83 -0.74 15.20
C ASN A 406 8.41 -1.23 15.51
N ASP A 407 7.43 -0.33 15.36
CA ASP A 407 6.03 -0.62 15.64
C ASP A 407 5.31 -1.30 14.45
N ASP A 408 5.97 -2.24 13.78
CA ASP A 408 5.44 -2.93 12.60
C ASP A 408 5.08 -4.41 12.86
N ALA A 409 4.51 -5.03 11.82
CA ALA A 409 4.09 -6.42 11.82
C ALA A 409 5.28 -7.39 11.77
N ASN A 410 5.21 -8.43 12.59
CA ASN A 410 6.17 -9.52 12.66
C ASN A 410 5.54 -10.82 12.17
N VAL A 411 6.33 -11.78 11.71
CA VAL A 411 5.84 -13.11 11.34
C VAL A 411 6.01 -14.04 12.55
N LEU A 412 4.90 -14.43 13.17
CA LEU A 412 4.87 -15.43 14.24
C LEU A 412 4.60 -16.81 13.64
N VAL A 413 5.46 -17.78 13.91
CA VAL A 413 5.32 -19.18 13.49
C VAL A 413 5.33 -20.10 14.69
N LEU A 414 4.39 -21.05 14.75
CA LEU A 414 4.22 -21.99 15.85
C LEU A 414 4.22 -23.43 15.32
N GLU A 415 4.99 -24.32 15.96
CA GLU A 415 4.87 -25.77 15.76
C GLU A 415 3.88 -26.31 16.80
N ILE A 416 2.78 -26.90 16.34
CA ILE A 416 1.65 -27.29 17.21
C ILE A 416 1.55 -28.81 17.34
N ASP A 417 1.22 -29.34 18.53
CA ASP A 417 0.76 -30.73 18.66
C ASP A 417 -0.69 -30.89 18.14
N ALA A 418 -0.83 -31.47 16.95
CA ALA A 418 -2.13 -31.78 16.37
C ALA A 418 -2.68 -33.16 16.80
N THR A 419 -1.87 -34.02 17.45
CA THR A 419 -2.28 -35.39 17.80
C THR A 419 -3.06 -35.54 19.10
N GLN A 420 -3.01 -34.55 19.98
CA GLN A 420 -3.65 -34.67 21.28
C GLN A 420 -5.12 -34.29 21.20
N ALA A 421 -6.05 -35.22 21.42
CA ALA A 421 -7.03 -34.96 22.47
C ALA A 421 -6.24 -35.25 23.76
N SER A 422 -5.91 -34.26 24.58
CA SER A 422 -5.12 -34.59 25.77
C SER A 422 -6.00 -35.44 26.69
N GLN A 423 -5.68 -36.73 26.76
CA GLN A 423 -6.03 -37.53 27.91
C GLN A 423 -5.12 -37.05 29.04
N ASN A 424 -5.63 -36.14 29.87
CA ASN A 424 -5.21 -36.06 31.26
C ASN A 424 -6.40 -36.52 32.11
N PRO A 425 -6.50 -37.82 32.45
CA PRO A 425 -7.59 -38.31 33.26
C PRO A 425 -7.34 -38.03 34.75
N GLN A 426 -6.96 -36.80 35.14
CA GLN A 426 -6.93 -36.35 36.54
C GLN A 426 -7.01 -34.81 36.65
N VAL A 427 -8.07 -34.21 36.10
CA VAL A 427 -8.64 -32.99 36.68
C VAL A 427 -10.15 -33.22 36.71
N SER A 428 -10.63 -33.71 37.85
CA SER A 428 -12.05 -33.85 38.13
C SER A 428 -12.65 -32.46 38.34
N GLY A 429 -13.09 -31.85 37.24
CA GLY A 429 -13.80 -30.58 37.24
C GLY A 429 -13.95 -30.04 35.83
N ASP A 430 -15.01 -30.44 35.12
CA ASP A 430 -15.65 -29.75 33.98
C ASP A 430 -14.77 -29.09 32.89
N ASP A 431 -13.54 -29.56 32.65
CA ASP A 431 -12.55 -28.82 31.85
C ASP A 431 -12.42 -29.28 30.38
N SER A 432 -13.57 -29.40 29.70
CA SER A 432 -13.59 -29.43 28.23
C SER A 432 -13.14 -28.08 27.59
N SER A 433 -12.89 -27.07 28.43
CA SER A 433 -12.58 -25.69 28.06
C SER A 433 -11.10 -25.48 27.71
N VAL A 434 -10.16 -26.11 28.43
CA VAL A 434 -8.71 -25.92 28.20
C VAL A 434 -8.26 -26.45 26.83
N HIS A 435 -8.85 -27.52 26.30
CA HIS A 435 -8.53 -28.01 24.95
C HIS A 435 -9.02 -27.11 23.82
N ARG A 436 -10.02 -26.24 24.10
CA ARG A 436 -10.55 -25.22 23.19
C ARG A 436 -9.97 -23.83 23.47
N SER A 437 -9.09 -23.68 24.46
CA SER A 437 -8.41 -22.43 24.69
C SER A 437 -7.62 -22.04 23.43
N LEU A 438 -7.58 -20.75 23.17
CA LEU A 438 -6.92 -20.18 22.01
C LEU A 438 -5.52 -19.71 22.44
N PRO A 439 -4.51 -19.71 21.55
CA PRO A 439 -3.22 -19.14 21.88
C PRO A 439 -3.37 -17.67 22.22
N VAL A 440 -2.71 -17.23 23.28
CA VAL A 440 -2.78 -15.85 23.76
C VAL A 440 -1.39 -15.26 23.80
N VAL A 441 -1.22 -14.12 23.13
CA VAL A 441 -0.06 -13.25 23.32
C VAL A 441 -0.41 -12.27 24.42
N MET A 442 0.42 -12.20 25.46
CA MET A 442 0.22 -11.34 26.63
C MET A 442 1.37 -10.37 26.80
N SER A 443 1.05 -9.15 27.20
CA SER A 443 1.98 -8.12 27.65
C SER A 443 1.35 -7.33 28.80
N ARG A 444 2.10 -6.40 29.40
CA ARG A 444 1.53 -5.46 30.39
C ARG A 444 0.42 -4.56 29.82
N LEU A 445 0.39 -4.32 28.51
CA LEU A 445 -0.60 -3.47 27.83
C LEU A 445 -1.93 -4.20 27.60
N GLY A 446 -1.94 -5.52 27.79
CA GLY A 446 -3.09 -6.37 27.56
C GLY A 446 -2.72 -7.63 26.79
N ALA A 447 -3.73 -8.28 26.25
CA ALA A 447 -3.60 -9.56 25.57
C ALA A 447 -4.32 -9.56 24.22
N VAL A 448 -3.78 -10.31 23.27
CA VAL A 448 -4.45 -10.63 22.01
C VAL A 448 -4.56 -12.14 21.86
N THR A 449 -5.77 -12.61 21.61
CA THR A 449 -6.07 -14.02 21.38
C THR A 449 -6.03 -14.31 19.89
N LEU A 450 -5.36 -15.38 19.48
CA LEU A 450 -5.28 -15.85 18.09
C LEU A 450 -6.57 -16.58 17.67
N SER A 451 -7.70 -15.88 17.73
CA SER A 451 -9.06 -16.41 17.55
C SER A 451 -9.55 -16.45 16.10
N GLY A 452 -8.89 -15.69 15.22
CA GLY A 452 -9.28 -15.53 13.83
C GLY A 452 -8.66 -16.59 12.92
N SER A 453 -8.43 -16.20 11.66
CA SER A 453 -7.78 -17.07 10.70
C SER A 453 -6.27 -17.15 10.95
N LEU A 454 -5.70 -18.27 10.54
CA LEU A 454 -4.26 -18.59 10.59
C LEU A 454 -3.89 -19.26 9.26
N GLN A 455 -2.62 -19.30 8.91
CA GLN A 455 -2.14 -20.15 7.82
C GLN A 455 -1.47 -21.39 8.40
N VAL A 456 -1.78 -22.57 7.84
CA VAL A 456 -1.16 -23.84 8.24
C VAL A 456 -0.42 -24.50 7.09
N LYS A 457 0.73 -25.09 7.40
CA LYS A 457 1.49 -25.98 6.52
C LYS A 457 1.73 -27.30 7.24
N ALA A 458 1.27 -28.39 6.63
CA ALA A 458 1.30 -29.72 7.25
C ALA A 458 2.74 -30.19 7.54
N ILE A 459 3.64 -30.01 6.58
CA ILE A 459 5.06 -30.39 6.70
C ILE A 459 5.88 -29.11 6.51
N GLY A 460 6.39 -28.58 7.62
CA GLY A 460 7.23 -27.38 7.62
C GLY A 460 8.72 -27.70 7.71
N THR A 461 9.53 -26.74 7.27
CA THR A 461 10.99 -26.74 7.33
C THR A 461 11.49 -25.57 8.17
N GLN A 462 12.80 -25.48 8.43
CA GLN A 462 13.36 -24.30 9.11
C GLN A 462 13.18 -23.02 8.29
N ALA A 463 13.18 -23.10 6.95
CA ALA A 463 12.96 -21.94 6.07
C ALA A 463 11.55 -21.36 6.23
N ASP A 464 10.56 -22.20 6.56
CA ASP A 464 9.16 -21.81 6.78
C ASP A 464 8.93 -20.98 8.06
N THR A 465 9.95 -20.84 8.91
CA THR A 465 9.88 -20.06 10.16
C THR A 465 10.08 -18.56 9.94
N ASN A 466 10.41 -18.15 8.71
CA ASN A 466 10.68 -16.77 8.34
C ASN A 466 10.10 -16.46 6.95
N LEU A 467 9.96 -15.17 6.63
CA LEU A 467 9.72 -14.69 5.27
C LEU A 467 10.85 -13.72 4.89
N PRO A 468 11.23 -13.58 3.61
CA PRO A 468 12.13 -12.51 3.20
C PRO A 468 11.48 -11.15 3.41
N LEU A 469 12.29 -10.10 3.59
CA LEU A 469 11.78 -8.73 3.47
C LEU A 469 11.62 -8.40 1.97
N PRO A 470 10.56 -7.68 1.56
CA PRO A 470 9.50 -7.11 2.39
C PRO A 470 8.27 -8.04 2.57
N ALA A 471 8.29 -9.29 2.10
CA ALA A 471 7.15 -10.23 2.16
C ALA A 471 6.59 -10.47 3.58
N LYS A 472 7.37 -10.21 4.63
CA LYS A 472 6.92 -10.23 6.03
C LYS A 472 5.69 -9.35 6.29
N PHE A 473 5.57 -8.21 5.62
CA PHE A 473 4.46 -7.27 5.78
C PHE A 473 3.24 -7.61 4.92
N ALA A 474 3.36 -8.68 4.15
CA ALA A 474 2.57 -8.96 2.98
C ALA A 474 1.73 -10.24 3.13
N LEU A 475 1.60 -10.76 4.35
CA LEU A 475 0.68 -11.87 4.62
C LEU A 475 -0.79 -11.42 4.47
N PRO A 476 -1.72 -12.36 4.18
CA PRO A 476 -3.13 -12.05 4.05
C PRO A 476 -3.68 -11.27 5.25
N PRO A 477 -4.53 -10.24 5.04
CA PRO A 477 -5.18 -9.47 6.10
C PRO A 477 -5.91 -10.33 7.14
N ALA A 478 -6.47 -11.47 6.70
CA ALA A 478 -7.20 -12.40 7.54
C ALA A 478 -6.36 -13.03 8.67
N VAL A 479 -5.03 -13.02 8.57
CA VAL A 479 -4.13 -13.61 9.58
C VAL A 479 -3.35 -12.57 10.38
N TYR A 480 -3.83 -11.32 10.44
CA TYR A 480 -3.18 -10.24 11.18
C TYR A 480 -3.78 -10.01 12.58
N TYR A 481 -2.89 -9.91 13.56
CA TYR A 481 -3.20 -9.65 14.97
C TYR A 481 -2.36 -8.48 15.49
N THR A 482 -2.90 -7.72 16.44
CA THR A 482 -2.20 -6.61 17.10
C THR A 482 -2.40 -6.71 18.60
N LEU A 483 -1.33 -6.49 19.37
CA LEU A 483 -1.47 -6.14 20.79
C LEU A 483 -2.09 -4.74 20.93
N PRO A 484 -2.74 -4.45 22.08
CA PRO A 484 -3.22 -3.11 22.39
C PRO A 484 -2.08 -2.09 22.50
N ASP A 485 -2.36 -0.86 22.08
CA ASP A 485 -1.50 0.30 22.32
C ASP A 485 -1.63 0.78 23.78
N GLY A 486 -0.56 1.35 24.34
CA GLY A 486 -0.48 1.82 25.74
C GLY A 486 -0.93 3.24 26.01
#